data_AF-A0AAV6I2K2-F1
#
_entry.id   AF-A0AAV6I2K2-F1
#
_cell.length_a   1.000
_cell.length_b   1.000
_cell.length_c   1.000
_cell.angle_alpha   90.00
_cell.angle_beta   90.00
_cell.angle_gamma   90.00
#
_symmetry.space_group_name_H-M   'P 1'
#
loop_
_entity.id
_entity.type
_entity.pdbx_description
1 polymer ?
#
loop_
_entity_poly.entity_id
_entity_poly.type
_entity_poly.pdbx_seq_one_letter_code
_entity_poly.pdbx_strand_id
1 'polypeptide(L)'
;MGSIPKKTPRGGNFTMEEDVFLVLAWLNTSMDPIQDTINLGDINVAMDNFVDVERPVGRKGEKERSFQEQPMKQKNKDITSSAQFAGALDELKQTRHKLVEKKMEMLEKTYDQEEEKIRIKKERLEMDKFKDDERVMMMYLNGLLEEQQEFYTYRKMEILKKRRVK
;
A
#
# COMPACT_ATOMS: atom_id res chain seq x y z
N MET A 1 40.75 -46.65 -6.50
CA MET A 1 39.30 -46.78 -6.74
C MET A 1 38.59 -45.75 -5.87
N GLY A 2 38.26 -44.57 -6.40
CA GLY A 2 37.53 -43.53 -5.66
C GLY A 2 36.02 -43.68 -5.88
N SER A 3 35.25 -43.83 -4.80
CA SER A 3 33.78 -43.94 -4.86
C SER A 3 33.12 -42.55 -4.87
N ILE A 4 32.23 -42.32 -5.83
CA ILE A 4 31.42 -41.10 -5.92
C ILE A 4 30.26 -41.18 -4.91
N PRO A 5 30.02 -40.17 -4.05
CA PRO A 5 28.89 -40.18 -3.12
C PRO A 5 27.56 -39.96 -3.86
N LYS A 6 26.52 -40.71 -3.47
CA LYS A 6 25.18 -40.67 -4.06
C LYS A 6 24.49 -39.33 -3.75
N LYS A 7 23.93 -38.68 -4.77
CA LYS A 7 23.14 -37.44 -4.65
C LYS A 7 21.89 -37.68 -3.81
N THR A 8 21.60 -36.75 -2.90
CA THR A 8 20.38 -36.76 -2.08
C THR A 8 19.14 -36.68 -2.97
N PRO A 9 18.07 -37.43 -2.64
CA PRO A 9 16.83 -37.37 -3.40
C PRO A 9 16.25 -35.94 -3.32
N ARG A 10 15.76 -35.44 -4.46
CA ARG A 10 15.08 -34.15 -4.54
C ARG A 10 13.86 -34.16 -3.61
N GLY A 11 13.65 -33.04 -2.91
CA GLY A 11 12.52 -32.86 -1.98
C GLY A 11 11.18 -33.18 -2.62
N GLY A 12 10.22 -33.60 -1.79
CA GLY A 12 8.87 -33.93 -2.22
C GLY A 12 8.14 -32.75 -2.87
N ASN A 13 6.99 -33.04 -3.46
CA ASN A 13 6.11 -32.00 -3.99
C ASN A 13 5.57 -31.12 -2.84
N PHE A 14 5.19 -29.88 -3.18
CA PHE A 14 4.52 -28.97 -2.25
C PHE A 14 3.27 -29.61 -1.65
N THR A 15 3.04 -29.36 -0.37
CA THR A 15 1.79 -29.75 0.29
C THR A 15 0.70 -28.73 -0.01
N MET A 16 -0.56 -29.14 0.16
CA MET A 16 -1.70 -28.22 -0.05
C MET A 16 -1.62 -27.01 0.91
N GLU A 17 -1.06 -27.18 2.10
CA GLU A 17 -0.86 -26.09 3.06
C GLU A 17 0.19 -25.10 2.57
N GLU A 18 1.28 -25.58 1.96
CA GLU A 18 2.30 -24.74 1.37
C GLU A 18 1.77 -23.98 0.14
N ASP A 19 0.96 -24.64 -0.68
CA ASP A 19 0.29 -24.01 -1.83
C ASP A 19 -0.68 -22.90 -1.36
N VAL A 20 -1.48 -23.17 -0.33
CA VAL A 20 -2.36 -22.16 0.28
C VAL A 20 -1.55 -21.00 0.86
N PHE A 21 -0.44 -21.29 1.54
CA PHE A 21 0.44 -20.28 2.10
C PHE A 21 1.07 -19.41 1.01
N LEU A 22 1.47 -20.00 -0.12
CA LEU A 22 2.02 -19.28 -1.27
C LEU A 22 0.99 -18.35 -1.90
N VAL A 23 -0.26 -18.81 -2.04
CA VAL A 23 -1.38 -17.99 -2.55
C VAL A 23 -1.68 -16.82 -1.61
N LEU A 24 -1.69 -17.05 -0.29
CA LEU A 24 -1.91 -16.00 0.70
C LEU A 24 -0.76 -14.98 0.71
N ALA A 25 0.49 -15.44 0.65
CA ALA A 25 1.67 -14.57 0.59
C ALA A 25 1.63 -13.68 -0.65
N TRP A 26 1.33 -14.25 -1.83
CA TRP A 26 1.22 -13.48 -3.07
C TRP A 26 0.12 -12.40 -2.99
N LEU A 27 -1.07 -12.73 -2.50
CA LEU A 27 -2.16 -11.77 -2.32
C LEU A 27 -1.77 -10.62 -1.36
N ASN A 28 -1.06 -10.93 -0.27
CA ASN A 28 -0.63 -9.93 0.70
C ASN A 28 0.47 -9.00 0.17
N THR A 29 1.43 -9.52 -0.62
CA THR A 29 2.52 -8.70 -1.19
C THR A 29 2.05 -7.63 -2.18
N SER A 30 0.86 -7.77 -2.78
CA SER A 30 0.29 -6.78 -3.70
C SER A 30 -0.34 -5.56 -2.99
N MET A 31 -0.33 -5.52 -1.66
CA MET A 31 -1.00 -4.51 -0.85
C MET A 31 -0.05 -3.66 0.00
N ASP A 32 1.23 -4.00 0.07
CA ASP A 32 2.24 -3.18 0.74
C ASP A 32 2.79 -2.13 -0.25
N PRO A 33 2.79 -0.82 0.08
CA PRO A 33 3.50 0.14 -0.72
C PRO A 33 4.98 -0.24 -0.74
N ILE A 34 5.52 -0.47 -1.94
CA ILE A 34 6.96 -0.60 -2.15
C ILE A 34 7.59 0.69 -1.65
N GLN A 35 8.19 0.65 -0.46
CA GLN A 35 9.08 1.71 -0.03
C GLN A 35 10.35 1.56 -0.85
N ASP A 36 10.49 2.39 -1.88
CA ASP A 36 11.72 2.57 -2.65
C ASP A 36 12.85 3.02 -1.71
N THR A 37 13.48 2.08 -1.04
CA THR A 37 14.84 2.23 -0.52
C THR A 37 15.76 1.43 -1.42
N ILE A 38 15.75 1.81 -2.70
CA ILE A 38 16.80 1.44 -3.62
C ILE A 38 18.06 2.22 -3.20
N ASN A 39 18.77 1.70 -2.20
CA ASN A 39 20.19 2.01 -2.03
C ASN A 39 20.92 1.33 -3.19
N LEU A 40 21.01 2.04 -4.31
CA LEU A 40 21.72 1.64 -5.52
C LEU A 40 23.25 1.76 -5.30
N GLY A 41 23.75 1.03 -4.30
CA GLY A 41 25.17 0.79 -4.07
C GLY A 41 25.47 -0.66 -4.39
N ASP A 42 26.23 -0.86 -5.47
CA ASP A 42 26.95 -2.09 -5.82
C ASP A 42 26.16 -3.18 -6.56
N ILE A 43 25.80 -2.88 -7.81
CA ILE A 43 25.61 -3.88 -8.85
C ILE A 43 26.99 -4.47 -9.18
N ASN A 44 27.35 -5.59 -8.56
CA ASN A 44 28.38 -6.50 -9.08
C ASN A 44 27.72 -7.67 -9.80
N VAL A 45 27.44 -7.46 -11.08
CA VAL A 45 27.15 -8.53 -12.05
C VAL A 45 28.44 -9.32 -12.25
N ALA A 46 28.58 -10.43 -11.53
CA ALA A 46 29.55 -11.46 -11.86
C ALA A 46 28.88 -12.50 -12.77
N MET A 47 29.47 -12.60 -13.96
CA MET A 47 29.12 -13.48 -15.06
C MET A 47 29.05 -14.97 -14.68
N ASP A 48 28.12 -15.62 -15.38
CA ASP A 48 28.22 -16.96 -15.97
C ASP A 48 28.15 -18.19 -15.05
N ASN A 49 26.94 -18.75 -14.99
CA ASN A 49 26.72 -20.19 -14.80
C ASN A 49 25.50 -20.58 -15.66
N PHE A 50 25.65 -20.51 -16.98
CA PHE A 50 24.69 -21.14 -17.90
C PHE A 50 24.83 -22.66 -17.79
N VAL A 51 24.01 -23.26 -16.93
CA VAL A 51 23.88 -24.72 -16.87
C VAL A 51 23.10 -25.15 -18.11
N ASP A 52 23.76 -25.83 -19.04
CA ASP A 52 23.11 -26.50 -20.16
C ASP A 52 22.24 -27.65 -19.60
N VAL A 53 20.98 -27.34 -19.26
CA VAL A 53 20.01 -28.34 -18.84
C VAL A 53 19.44 -28.98 -20.10
N GLU A 54 20.17 -29.95 -20.66
CA GLU A 54 19.58 -30.89 -21.61
C GLU A 54 18.31 -31.49 -20.97
N ARG A 55 17.15 -31.24 -21.60
CA ARG A 55 15.88 -31.80 -21.15
C ARG A 55 15.98 -33.32 -21.12
N PRO A 56 15.65 -34.01 -20.01
CA PRO A 56 15.65 -35.46 -19.99
C PRO A 56 14.62 -36.01 -20.97
N VAL A 57 15.01 -37.05 -21.73
CA VAL A 57 14.15 -37.70 -22.72
C VAL A 57 12.93 -38.30 -22.02
N GLY A 58 11.74 -37.83 -22.41
CA GLY A 58 10.49 -38.23 -21.77
C GLY A 58 10.10 -39.66 -22.13
N ARG A 59 9.91 -40.52 -21.13
CA ARG A 59 9.32 -41.87 -21.28
C ARG A 59 7.80 -41.77 -21.40
N LYS A 60 7.30 -41.23 -22.51
CA LYS A 60 5.86 -41.07 -22.73
C LYS A 60 5.13 -42.40 -23.00
N GLY A 61 5.85 -43.44 -23.45
CA GLY A 61 5.25 -44.73 -23.84
C GLY A 61 4.97 -45.73 -22.70
N GLU A 62 5.57 -45.57 -21.52
CA GLU A 62 5.39 -46.53 -20.41
C GLU A 62 4.11 -46.25 -19.60
N LYS A 63 3.64 -45.00 -19.63
CA LYS A 63 2.42 -44.56 -18.94
C LYS A 63 1.12 -44.99 -19.64
N GLU A 64 1.17 -45.33 -20.93
CA GLU A 64 0.00 -45.80 -21.69
C GLU A 64 -0.40 -47.25 -21.34
N ARG A 65 0.56 -48.11 -20.99
CA ARG A 65 0.27 -49.52 -20.70
C ARG A 65 -0.35 -49.74 -19.32
N SER A 66 -0.17 -48.81 -18.38
CA SER A 66 -0.81 -48.85 -17.06
C SER A 66 -2.26 -48.36 -17.06
N PHE A 67 -2.72 -47.68 -18.12
CA PHE A 67 -4.10 -47.17 -18.21
C PHE A 67 -5.12 -48.26 -18.61
N GLN A 68 -4.66 -49.39 -19.17
CA GLN A 68 -5.55 -50.43 -19.68
C GLN A 68 -5.88 -51.54 -18.67
N GLU A 69 -5.17 -51.62 -17.54
CA GLU A 69 -5.30 -52.76 -16.60
C GLU A 69 -5.95 -52.45 -15.24
N GLN A 70 -6.57 -51.27 -15.04
CA GLN A 70 -7.35 -51.02 -13.83
C GLN A 70 -8.84 -50.73 -14.11
N PRO A 71 -9.77 -51.60 -13.68
CA PRO A 71 -11.18 -51.27 -13.68
C PRO A 71 -11.47 -50.24 -12.57
N MET A 72 -11.87 -49.03 -13.00
CA MET A 72 -12.42 -47.96 -12.16
C MET A 72 -13.57 -48.50 -11.28
N LYS A 73 -13.24 -48.82 -10.03
CA LYS A 73 -14.21 -49.02 -8.96
C LYS A 73 -13.71 -48.29 -7.72
N GLN A 74 -14.14 -47.05 -7.53
CA GLN A 74 -14.74 -46.59 -6.28
C GLN A 74 -15.18 -45.13 -6.39
N LYS A 75 -16.50 -44.98 -6.48
CA LYS A 75 -17.37 -43.89 -6.02
C LYS A 75 -16.63 -42.70 -5.38
N ASN A 76 -16.58 -41.59 -6.10
CA ASN A 76 -16.48 -40.26 -5.51
C ASN A 76 -17.68 -40.05 -4.58
N LYS A 77 -17.45 -40.23 -3.29
CA LYS A 77 -18.33 -39.78 -2.22
C LYS A 77 -17.50 -38.93 -1.28
N ASP A 78 -17.33 -37.67 -1.64
CA ASP A 78 -17.07 -36.57 -0.70
C ASP A 78 -17.75 -35.31 -1.25
N ILE A 79 -19.09 -35.36 -1.34
CA ILE A 79 -19.91 -34.16 -1.57
C ILE A 79 -20.08 -33.36 -0.26
N THR A 80 -19.58 -33.90 0.87
CA THR A 80 -19.72 -33.29 2.19
C THR A 80 -18.70 -32.18 2.49
N SER A 81 -17.64 -32.02 1.70
CA SER A 81 -16.60 -31.00 1.94
C SER A 81 -16.80 -29.68 1.17
N SER A 82 -17.61 -29.66 0.11
CA SER A 82 -17.81 -28.44 -0.69
C SER A 82 -18.76 -27.43 -0.04
N ALA A 83 -19.77 -27.91 0.70
CA ALA A 83 -20.72 -27.06 1.42
C ALA A 83 -20.08 -26.33 2.61
N GLN A 84 -19.12 -26.97 3.29
CA GLN A 84 -18.35 -26.34 4.38
C GLN A 84 -17.41 -25.25 3.85
N PHE A 85 -16.76 -25.49 2.71
CA PHE A 85 -15.92 -24.50 2.04
C PHE A 85 -16.72 -23.32 1.47
N ALA A 86 -17.94 -23.56 0.98
CA ALA A 86 -18.80 -22.50 0.47
C ALA A 86 -19.19 -21.49 1.57
N GLY A 87 -19.58 -21.99 2.76
CA GLY A 87 -19.87 -21.13 3.92
C GLY A 87 -18.65 -20.31 4.37
N ALA A 88 -17.48 -20.96 4.47
CA ALA A 88 -16.24 -20.28 4.84
C ALA A 88 -15.83 -19.19 3.82
N LEU A 89 -16.05 -19.41 2.52
CA LEU A 89 -15.77 -18.43 1.48
C LEU A 89 -16.70 -17.21 1.57
N ASP A 90 -17.98 -17.41 1.88
CA ASP A 90 -18.93 -16.32 2.05
C ASP A 90 -18.65 -15.52 3.32
N GLU A 91 -18.26 -16.18 4.41
CA GLU A 91 -17.77 -15.51 5.62
C GLU A 91 -16.52 -14.66 5.33
N LEU A 92 -15.57 -15.19 4.55
CA LEU A 92 -14.37 -14.45 4.15
C LEU A 92 -14.71 -13.24 3.27
N LYS A 93 -15.65 -13.37 2.34
CA LYS A 93 -16.13 -12.24 1.52
C LYS A 93 -16.81 -11.18 2.38
N GLN A 94 -17.67 -11.58 3.32
CA GLN A 94 -18.38 -10.66 4.21
C GLN A 94 -17.42 -9.96 5.17
N THR A 95 -16.44 -10.66 5.74
CA THR A 95 -15.42 -10.05 6.61
C THR A 95 -14.55 -9.06 5.85
N ARG A 96 -14.16 -9.39 4.61
CA ARG A 96 -13.47 -8.47 3.71
C ARG A 96 -14.31 -7.22 3.41
N HIS A 97 -15.60 -7.38 3.09
CA HIS A 97 -16.50 -6.25 2.84
C HIS A 97 -16.60 -5.33 4.06
N LYS A 98 -16.87 -5.91 5.23
CA LYS A 98 -16.95 -5.18 6.51
C LYS A 98 -15.65 -4.42 6.83
N LEU A 99 -14.50 -5.00 6.51
CA LEU A 99 -13.21 -4.34 6.72
C LEU A 99 -13.03 -3.15 5.78
N VAL A 100 -13.43 -3.29 4.51
CA VAL A 100 -13.37 -2.19 3.53
C VAL A 100 -14.32 -1.06 3.92
N GLU A 101 -15.55 -1.37 4.31
CA GLU A 101 -16.52 -0.38 4.80
C GLU A 101 -15.99 0.39 6.01
N LYS A 102 -15.44 -0.31 7.02
CA LYS A 102 -14.84 0.36 8.19
C LYS A 102 -13.65 1.23 7.83
N LYS A 103 -12.80 0.78 6.89
CA LYS A 103 -11.68 1.59 6.39
C LYS A 103 -12.19 2.85 5.68
N MET A 104 -13.26 2.72 4.90
CA MET A 104 -13.88 3.84 4.18
C MET A 104 -14.49 4.85 5.16
N GLU A 105 -15.26 4.38 6.15
CA GLU A 105 -15.87 5.21 7.19
C GLU A 105 -14.80 5.98 8.00
N MET A 106 -13.70 5.31 8.36
CA MET A 106 -12.59 5.95 9.06
C MET A 106 -11.93 7.04 8.20
N LEU A 107 -11.77 6.79 6.90
CA LEU A 107 -11.17 7.75 5.96
C LEU A 107 -12.05 8.98 5.78
N GLU A 108 -13.36 8.79 5.60
CA GLU A 108 -14.35 9.87 5.50
C GLU A 108 -14.33 10.75 6.76
N LYS A 109 -14.38 10.14 7.95
CA LYS A 109 -14.26 10.86 9.22
C LYS A 109 -12.96 11.65 9.34
N THR A 110 -11.85 11.11 8.86
CA THR A 110 -10.56 11.83 8.89
C THR A 110 -10.53 13.00 7.91
N TYR A 111 -11.13 12.85 6.74
CA TYR A 111 -11.23 13.91 5.74
C TYR A 111 -12.06 15.09 6.26
N ASP A 112 -13.24 14.81 6.84
CA ASP A 112 -14.10 15.84 7.43
C ASP A 112 -13.37 16.61 8.55
N GLN A 113 -12.63 15.90 9.40
CA GLN A 113 -11.82 16.51 10.45
C GLN A 113 -10.70 17.40 9.89
N GLU A 114 -10.05 16.97 8.80
CA GLU A 114 -9.01 17.76 8.13
C GLU A 114 -9.57 19.01 7.47
N GLU A 115 -10.71 18.91 6.80
CA GLU A 115 -11.39 20.06 6.19
C GLU A 115 -11.77 21.09 7.27
N GLU A 116 -12.33 20.64 8.40
CA GLU A 116 -12.66 21.49 9.53
C GLU A 116 -11.41 22.17 10.12
N LYS A 117 -10.31 21.42 10.30
CA LYS A 117 -9.02 21.98 10.76
C LYS A 117 -8.50 23.05 9.80
N ILE A 118 -8.61 22.82 8.48
CA ILE A 118 -8.21 23.78 7.46
C ILE A 118 -9.07 25.04 7.57
N ARG A 119 -10.39 24.89 7.74
CA ARG A 119 -11.32 26.01 7.90
C ARG A 119 -10.98 26.86 9.12
N ILE A 120 -10.87 26.24 10.29
CA ILE A 120 -10.51 26.93 11.55
C ILE A 120 -9.16 27.64 11.40
N LYS A 121 -8.17 27.00 10.77
CA LYS A 121 -6.85 27.59 10.55
C LYS A 121 -6.91 28.82 9.63
N LYS A 122 -7.71 28.77 8.57
CA LYS A 122 -7.92 29.92 7.66
C LYS A 122 -8.58 31.08 8.38
N GLU A 123 -9.64 30.83 9.14
CA GLU A 123 -10.34 31.86 9.92
C GLU A 123 -9.42 32.50 10.96
N ARG A 124 -8.65 31.68 11.70
CA ARG A 124 -7.66 32.18 12.66
C ARG A 124 -6.61 33.08 12.00
N LEU A 125 -6.10 32.69 10.83
CA LEU A 125 -5.14 33.50 10.07
C LEU A 125 -5.74 34.83 9.60
N GLU A 126 -7.03 34.86 9.24
CA GLU A 126 -7.71 36.09 8.87
C GLU A 126 -7.90 37.01 10.09
N MET A 127 -8.27 36.44 11.23
CA MET A 127 -8.37 37.17 12.49
C MET A 127 -7.01 37.73 12.95
N ASP A 128 -5.94 36.96 12.84
CA ASP A 128 -4.59 37.42 13.21
C ASP A 128 -4.13 38.56 12.29
N LYS A 129 -4.34 38.44 10.97
CA LYS A 129 -4.10 39.54 10.02
C LYS A 129 -4.90 40.78 10.36
N PHE A 130 -6.17 40.62 10.73
CA PHE A 130 -7.02 41.74 11.12
C PHE A 130 -6.48 42.47 12.36
N LYS A 131 -6.02 41.73 13.38
CA LYS A 131 -5.41 42.29 14.59
C LYS A 131 -4.09 42.99 14.30
N ASP A 132 -3.27 42.43 13.41
CA ASP A 132 -2.01 43.06 12.99
C ASP A 132 -2.28 44.38 12.25
N ASP A 133 -3.24 44.40 11.34
CA ASP A 133 -3.68 45.61 10.66
C ASP A 133 -4.25 46.65 11.65
N GLU A 134 -5.03 46.22 12.64
CA GLU A 134 -5.57 47.09 13.70
C GLU A 134 -4.44 47.71 14.53
N ARG A 135 -3.44 46.92 14.90
CA ARG A 135 -2.23 47.40 15.58
C ARG A 135 -1.53 48.47 14.76
N VAL A 136 -1.35 48.24 13.46
CA VAL A 136 -0.75 49.23 12.55
C VAL A 136 -1.60 50.50 12.51
N MET A 137 -2.92 50.39 12.42
CA MET A 137 -3.84 51.53 12.41
C MET A 137 -3.76 52.39 13.66
N MET A 138 -3.71 51.75 14.83
CA MET A 138 -3.72 52.40 16.14
C MET A 138 -2.34 52.91 16.58
N MET A 139 -1.27 52.63 15.82
CA MET A 139 0.08 53.11 16.15
C MET A 139 0.15 54.64 16.16
N TYR A 140 0.57 55.21 17.29
CA TYR A 140 0.88 56.63 17.43
C TYR A 140 2.21 56.95 16.73
N LEU A 141 2.20 57.98 15.87
CA LEU A 141 3.35 58.33 15.04
C LEU A 141 4.28 59.36 15.70
N ASN A 142 3.76 60.14 16.67
CA ASN A 142 4.43 61.31 17.23
C ASN A 142 5.69 61.01 18.08
N GLY A 143 6.13 59.75 18.17
CA GLY A 143 7.36 59.32 18.84
C GLY A 143 8.31 58.48 17.96
N LEU A 144 8.01 58.36 16.67
CA LEU A 144 8.80 57.59 15.70
C LEU A 144 9.66 58.51 14.84
N LEU A 145 10.75 57.99 14.26
CA LEU A 145 11.57 58.73 13.30
C LEU A 145 10.76 59.03 12.03
N GLU A 146 11.05 60.12 11.33
CA GLU A 146 10.28 60.59 10.17
C GLU A 146 10.09 59.50 9.09
N GLU A 147 11.15 58.77 8.75
CA GLU A 147 11.09 57.63 7.82
C GLU A 147 10.11 56.53 8.28
N GLN A 148 10.04 56.27 9.59
CA GLN A 148 9.11 55.29 10.17
C GLN A 148 7.67 55.83 10.17
N GLN A 149 7.48 57.12 10.41
CA GLN A 149 6.17 57.76 10.33
C GLN A 149 5.59 57.64 8.92
N GLU A 150 6.41 57.93 7.90
CA GLU A 150 6.03 57.78 6.49
C GLU A 150 5.66 56.33 6.16
N PHE A 151 6.50 55.38 6.57
CA PHE A 151 6.25 53.95 6.37
C PHE A 151 4.89 53.52 6.93
N TYR A 152 4.61 53.83 8.20
CA TYR A 152 3.33 53.45 8.81
C TYR A 152 2.15 54.21 8.21
N THR A 153 2.33 55.47 7.80
CA THR A 153 1.28 56.24 7.11
C THR A 153 0.91 55.59 5.78
N TYR A 154 1.90 55.23 4.96
CA TYR A 154 1.68 54.51 3.71
C TYR A 154 0.99 53.16 3.97
N ARG A 155 1.47 52.42 4.96
CA ARG A 155 0.91 51.11 5.30
C ARG A 155 -0.55 51.20 5.74
N LYS A 156 -0.92 52.19 6.55
CA LYS A 156 -2.32 52.47 6.92
C LYS A 156 -3.17 52.70 5.66
N MET A 157 -2.68 53.50 4.72
CA MET A 157 -3.40 53.77 3.46
C MET A 157 -3.58 52.50 2.61
N GLU A 158 -2.57 51.63 2.52
CA GLU A 158 -2.71 50.33 1.84
C GLU A 158 -3.80 49.46 2.45
N ILE A 159 -3.84 49.36 3.78
CA ILE A 159 -4.83 48.57 4.52
C ILE A 159 -6.24 49.09 4.23
N LEU A 160 -6.45 50.42 4.27
CA LEU A 160 -7.75 51.02 3.94
C LEU A 160 -8.17 50.75 2.50
N LYS A 161 -7.25 50.86 1.55
CA LYS A 161 -7.53 50.56 0.13
C LYS A 161 -7.97 49.11 -0.05
N LYS A 162 -7.24 48.15 0.56
CA LYS A 162 -7.59 46.72 0.48
C LYS A 162 -8.97 46.41 1.05
N ARG A 163 -9.36 47.07 2.15
CA ARG A 163 -10.68 46.88 2.80
C ARG A 163 -11.84 47.48 2.01
N ARG A 164 -11.62 48.48 1.16
CA ARG A 164 -12.66 49.07 0.30
C ARG A 164 -12.99 48.25 -0.95
N VAL A 165 -12.13 47.27 -1.30
CA VAL A 165 -12.23 46.48 -2.54
C VAL A 165 -12.83 45.08 -2.29
N LYS A 166 -13.02 44.68 -1.03
CA LYS A 166 -13.83 43.51 -0.65
C LYS A 166 -15.30 43.92 -0.54
#